data_AF-A0A7W0SUE7-F1
#
_entry.id   AF-A0A7W0SUE7-F1
#
_cell.length_a   1.000
_cell.length_b   1.000
_cell.length_c   1.000
_cell.angle_alpha   90.00
_cell.angle_beta   90.00
_cell.angle_gamma   90.00
#
_symmetry.space_group_name_H-M   'P 1'
#
loop_
_entity.id
_entity.type
_entity.pdbx_description
1 polymer ?
#
loop_
_entity_poly.entity_id
_entity_poly.type
_entity_poly.pdbx_seq_one_letter_code
_entity_poly.pdbx_strand_id
1 'polypeptide(L)'
;MIGRAASGRGATGRAGNWKPKPKSVRAAADKSWNRLGQRVPDALEPVLSRVSRQIRESRWVLERVAVIYPIQWSKWQTANDERTCPECAPMHGRSWPDDRPMPEPPLHVNCRCQAVYARTEWRVRYVPAWRLRWFTRQAWEWTRTGWK
;
A
#
# COMPACT_ATOMS: atom_id res chain seq x y z
N MET A 1 62.56 52.36 -50.16
CA MET A 1 62.17 52.95 -51.45
C MET A 1 61.21 52.01 -52.17
N ILE A 2 60.00 52.53 -52.50
CA ILE A 2 59.18 52.23 -53.68
C ILE A 2 58.73 50.75 -53.84
N GLY A 3 57.46 50.33 -53.77
CA GLY A 3 56.19 50.98 -54.07
C GLY A 3 55.67 50.55 -55.47
N ARG A 4 54.72 49.60 -55.53
CA ARG A 4 53.65 49.42 -56.55
C ARG A 4 52.98 48.04 -56.33
N ALA A 5 51.71 47.91 -55.93
CA ALA A 5 50.42 48.34 -56.48
C ALA A 5 49.76 47.32 -57.45
N ALA A 6 48.64 46.78 -56.95
CA ALA A 6 47.36 46.52 -57.61
C ALA A 6 47.23 45.46 -58.74
N SER A 7 46.42 44.43 -58.47
CA SER A 7 45.20 44.05 -59.22
C SER A 7 44.77 42.65 -58.69
N GLY A 8 43.62 42.47 -58.06
CA GLY A 8 42.29 42.72 -58.60
C GLY A 8 41.82 41.47 -59.35
N ARG A 9 41.22 40.50 -58.64
CA ARG A 9 40.25 39.55 -59.22
C ARG A 9 39.34 39.04 -58.10
N GLY A 10 38.11 39.52 -58.12
CA GLY A 10 37.09 39.23 -57.14
C GLY A 10 36.75 37.74 -57.08
N ALA A 11 36.77 37.17 -55.89
CA ALA A 11 36.00 35.99 -55.57
C ALA A 11 34.58 36.46 -55.19
N THR A 12 33.82 36.89 -56.20
CA THR A 12 32.38 37.12 -56.06
C THR A 12 31.73 35.81 -55.65
N GLY A 13 30.93 35.89 -54.59
CA GLY A 13 30.38 34.75 -53.89
C GLY A 13 29.64 33.77 -54.80
N ARG A 14 29.85 32.49 -54.50
CA ARG A 14 28.75 31.56 -54.39
C ARG A 14 28.73 31.09 -52.95
N ALA A 15 28.11 31.90 -52.08
CA ALA A 15 27.54 31.37 -50.85
C ALA A 15 26.48 30.37 -51.29
N GLY A 16 26.90 29.12 -51.51
CA GLY A 16 26.00 28.03 -51.79
C GLY A 16 25.01 27.99 -50.65
N ASN A 17 23.73 28.21 -50.96
CA ASN A 17 22.63 28.19 -50.02
C ASN A 17 22.50 26.77 -49.45
N TRP A 18 23.36 26.42 -48.50
CA TRP A 18 23.32 25.17 -47.76
C TRP A 18 22.16 25.27 -46.77
N LYS A 19 20.95 25.05 -47.27
CA LYS A 19 19.82 24.68 -46.42
C LYS A 19 19.88 23.18 -46.26
N PRO A 20 20.26 22.66 -45.08
CA PRO A 20 20.22 21.22 -44.86
C PRO A 20 18.79 20.75 -45.12
N LYS A 21 18.63 19.69 -45.92
CA LYS A 21 17.32 19.16 -46.25
C LYS A 21 16.62 18.77 -44.94
N PRO A 22 15.32 19.07 -44.75
CA PRO A 22 14.63 18.84 -43.47
C PRO A 22 14.72 17.39 -42.98
N LYS A 23 14.82 16.42 -43.91
CA LYS A 23 15.04 14.99 -43.59
C LYS A 23 16.42 14.71 -42.98
N SER A 24 17.48 15.42 -43.38
CA SER A 24 18.83 15.23 -42.81
C SER A 24 18.95 15.88 -41.43
N VAL A 25 18.24 16.99 -41.19
CA VAL A 25 18.15 17.62 -39.86
C VAL A 25 17.40 16.70 -38.90
N ARG A 26 16.27 16.11 -39.32
CA ARG A 26 15.53 15.13 -38.53
C ARG A 26 16.37 13.89 -38.23
N ALA A 27 17.02 13.29 -39.23
CA ALA A 27 17.88 12.13 -39.01
C ALA A 27 19.05 12.40 -38.04
N ALA A 28 19.63 13.61 -38.07
CA ALA A 28 20.67 14.02 -37.13
C ALA A 28 20.11 14.26 -35.71
N ALA A 29 18.91 14.83 -35.60
CA ALA A 29 18.20 14.99 -34.34
C ALA A 29 17.82 13.62 -33.75
N ASP A 30 17.26 12.70 -34.54
CA ASP A 30 16.89 11.34 -34.12
C ASP A 30 18.12 10.55 -33.64
N LYS A 31 19.26 10.66 -34.34
CA LYS A 31 20.51 10.03 -33.92
C LYS A 31 21.04 10.61 -32.60
N SER A 32 20.90 11.93 -32.41
CA SER A 32 21.29 12.60 -31.17
C SER A 32 20.36 12.23 -30.02
N TRP A 33 19.06 12.14 -30.30
CA TRP A 33 18.03 11.73 -29.36
C TRP A 33 18.19 10.29 -28.92
N ASN A 34 18.46 9.36 -29.84
CA ASN A 34 18.74 7.96 -29.53
C ASN A 34 20.03 7.81 -28.70
N ARG A 35 21.07 8.60 -29.00
CA ARG A 35 22.32 8.57 -28.24
C ARG A 35 22.15 9.11 -26.81
N LEU A 36 21.37 10.18 -26.64
CA LEU A 36 21.02 10.70 -25.32
C LEU A 36 20.09 9.75 -24.57
N GLY A 37 19.12 9.17 -25.26
CA GLY A 37 18.17 8.20 -24.73
C GLY A 37 18.82 6.91 -24.23
N GLN A 38 19.99 6.52 -24.74
CA GLN A 38 20.77 5.39 -24.21
C GLN A 38 21.71 5.81 -23.07
N ARG A 39 22.34 6.99 -23.17
CA ARG A 39 23.30 7.46 -22.15
C ARG A 39 22.67 7.90 -20.83
N VAL A 40 21.47 8.46 -20.89
CA VAL A 40 20.76 8.95 -19.70
C VAL A 40 20.37 7.80 -18.77
N PRO A 41 19.78 6.69 -19.23
CA PRO A 41 19.56 5.49 -18.42
C PRO A 41 20.87 4.94 -17.84
N ASP A 42 21.91 4.74 -18.66
CA ASP A 42 23.18 4.16 -18.20
C ASP A 42 23.87 5.00 -17.12
N ALA A 43 23.82 6.32 -17.25
CA ALA A 43 24.37 7.25 -16.26
C ALA A 43 23.55 7.30 -14.97
N LEU A 44 22.23 7.08 -15.06
CA LEU A 44 21.32 7.09 -13.92
C LEU A 44 21.15 5.72 -13.26
N GLU A 45 21.52 4.63 -13.92
CA GLU A 45 21.44 3.25 -13.40
C GLU A 45 22.02 3.06 -11.98
N PRO A 46 23.20 3.60 -11.62
CA PRO A 46 23.71 3.49 -10.24
C PRO A 46 22.85 4.23 -9.20
N VAL A 47 22.14 5.30 -9.61
CA VAL A 47 21.21 6.02 -8.74
C VAL A 47 19.88 5.26 -8.67
N LEU A 48 19.35 4.83 -9.81
CA LEU A 48 18.09 4.08 -9.90
C LEU A 48 18.16 2.74 -9.18
N SER A 49 19.29 2.03 -9.25
CA SER A 49 19.52 0.79 -8.51
C SER A 49 19.56 1.01 -6.99
N ARG A 50 20.19 2.09 -6.52
CA ARG A 50 20.19 2.47 -5.09
C ARG A 50 18.79 2.84 -4.61
N VAL A 51 18.06 3.64 -5.38
CA VAL A 51 16.66 3.99 -5.07
C VAL A 51 15.80 2.73 -5.06
N SER A 52 15.96 1.83 -6.02
CA SER A 52 15.23 0.56 -6.09
C SER A 52 15.52 -0.36 -4.90
N ARG A 53 16.78 -0.43 -4.46
CA ARG A 53 17.18 -1.14 -3.23
C ARG A 53 16.54 -0.51 -2.00
N GLN A 54 16.63 0.81 -1.87
CA GLN A 54 16.03 1.55 -0.77
C GLN A 54 14.50 1.37 -0.72
N ILE A 55 13.82 1.41 -1.87
CA ILE A 55 12.37 1.16 -1.96
C ILE A 55 12.04 -0.27 -1.52
N ARG A 56 12.84 -1.27 -1.93
CA ARG A 56 12.64 -2.67 -1.52
C ARG A 56 12.77 -2.86 -0.01
N GLU A 57 13.79 -2.25 0.59
CA GLU A 57 14.02 -2.30 2.04
C GLU A 57 12.94 -1.53 2.81
N SER A 58 12.54 -0.35 2.32
CA SER A 58 11.52 0.49 2.97
C SER A 58 10.11 -0.09 2.82
N ARG A 59 9.84 -0.84 1.75
CA ARG A 59 8.57 -1.55 1.54
C ARG A 59 8.32 -2.60 2.62
N TRP A 60 9.35 -3.24 3.16
CA TRP A 60 9.22 -4.18 4.28
C TRP A 60 8.68 -3.53 5.55
N VAL A 61 9.12 -2.29 5.85
CA VAL A 61 8.66 -1.52 7.02
C VAL A 61 7.20 -1.08 6.87
N LEU A 62 6.78 -0.77 5.65
CA LEU A 62 5.40 -0.33 5.37
C LEU A 62 4.43 -1.48 5.09
N GLU A 63 4.89 -2.73 5.03
CA GLU A 63 4.05 -3.86 4.60
C GLU A 63 3.21 -4.48 5.70
N ARG A 64 3.51 -4.30 6.98
CA ARG A 64 2.73 -4.90 8.08
C ARG A 64 2.25 -3.84 9.06
N VAL A 65 0.94 -3.61 9.06
CA VAL A 65 0.29 -2.77 10.07
C VAL A 65 -0.26 -3.68 11.17
N ALA A 66 0.02 -3.31 12.41
CA ALA A 66 -0.59 -3.94 13.58
C ALA A 66 -2.02 -3.40 13.74
N VAL A 67 -3.01 -4.28 13.60
CA VAL A 67 -4.41 -3.97 13.94
C VAL A 67 -4.66 -4.51 15.34
N ILE A 68 -4.99 -3.61 16.26
CA ILE A 68 -5.38 -3.93 17.63
C ILE A 68 -6.90 -3.99 17.64
N TYR A 69 -7.48 -5.11 18.09
CA TYR A 69 -8.93 -5.29 18.13
C TYR A 69 -9.37 -5.94 19.44
N PRO A 70 -10.53 -5.53 19.99
CA PRO A 70 -11.07 -6.11 21.20
C PRO A 70 -11.78 -7.44 20.89
N ILE A 71 -11.61 -8.41 21.77
CA ILE A 71 -12.41 -9.64 21.80
C ILE A 71 -13.06 -9.71 23.17
N GLN A 72 -14.39 -9.71 23.20
CA GLN A 72 -15.09 -9.91 24.47
C GLN A 72 -15.08 -11.39 24.81
N TRP A 73 -15.03 -11.66 26.11
CA TRP A 73 -15.14 -12.99 26.67
C TRP A 73 -16.39 -13.05 27.51
N SER A 74 -17.16 -14.10 27.31
CA SER A 74 -18.34 -14.44 28.10
C SER A 74 -18.01 -15.58 29.05
N LYS A 75 -18.58 -15.57 30.25
CA LYS A 75 -18.42 -16.57 31.31
C LYS A 75 -19.78 -17.19 31.59
N TRP A 76 -19.80 -18.51 31.76
CA TRP A 76 -21.02 -19.20 32.18
C TRP A 76 -21.22 -19.04 33.68
N GLN A 77 -22.35 -18.48 34.07
CA GLN A 77 -22.76 -18.30 35.45
C GLN A 77 -24.02 -19.14 35.72
N THR A 78 -23.88 -20.12 36.60
CA THR A 78 -25.03 -20.88 37.07
C THR A 78 -25.87 -20.04 38.04
N ALA A 79 -27.15 -20.38 38.18
CA ALA A 79 -28.05 -19.74 39.15
C ALA A 79 -27.56 -19.90 40.61
N ASN A 80 -26.64 -20.85 40.86
CA ASN A 80 -25.98 -21.11 42.14
C ASN A 80 -26.95 -21.42 43.29
N ASP A 81 -28.07 -22.06 42.96
CA ASP A 81 -29.03 -22.59 43.91
C ASP A 81 -29.15 -24.12 43.81
N GLU A 82 -29.95 -24.72 44.70
CA GLU A 82 -30.19 -26.18 44.77
C GLU A 82 -30.81 -26.75 43.50
N ARG A 83 -31.31 -25.91 42.59
CA ARG A 83 -31.91 -26.30 41.32
C ARG A 83 -30.97 -26.06 40.14
N THR A 84 -29.67 -25.95 40.39
CA THR A 84 -28.65 -25.89 39.34
C THR A 84 -28.62 -27.22 38.57
N CYS A 85 -28.73 -27.14 37.26
CA CYS A 85 -28.67 -28.28 36.36
C CYS A 85 -27.35 -29.05 36.48
N PRO A 86 -27.37 -30.40 36.44
CA PRO A 86 -26.16 -31.23 36.50
C PRO A 86 -25.25 -31.00 35.28
N GLU A 87 -25.81 -30.62 34.13
CA GLU A 87 -25.04 -30.30 32.92
C GLU A 87 -24.36 -28.91 32.99
N CYS A 88 -25.01 -27.94 33.64
CA CYS A 88 -24.50 -26.57 33.74
C CYS A 88 -23.52 -26.39 34.90
N ALA A 89 -23.66 -27.16 35.98
CA ALA A 89 -22.77 -27.16 37.13
C ALA A 89 -21.28 -27.26 36.74
N PRO A 90 -20.83 -28.22 35.90
CA PRO A 90 -19.42 -28.33 35.50
C PRO A 90 -18.95 -27.20 34.55
N MET A 91 -19.89 -26.44 33.99
CA MET A 91 -19.58 -25.27 33.16
C MET A 91 -19.42 -24.00 34.00
N HIS A 92 -19.79 -24.01 35.29
CA HIS A 92 -19.70 -22.83 36.13
C HIS A 92 -18.29 -22.23 36.08
N GLY A 93 -18.23 -20.97 35.66
CA GLY A 93 -17.02 -20.17 35.60
C GLY A 93 -16.10 -20.43 34.42
N ARG A 94 -16.42 -21.34 33.51
CA ARG A 94 -15.74 -21.43 32.22
C ARG A 94 -16.00 -20.16 31.41
N SER A 95 -15.02 -19.77 30.60
CA SER A 95 -15.09 -18.56 29.77
C SER A 95 -14.76 -18.86 28.32
N TRP A 96 -15.47 -18.22 27.40
CA TRP A 96 -15.32 -18.34 25.95
C TRP A 96 -15.10 -16.97 25.34
N PRO A 97 -14.20 -16.84 24.35
CA PRO A 97 -14.12 -15.64 23.53
C PRO A 97 -15.28 -15.62 22.51
N ASP A 98 -15.74 -14.42 22.13
CA ASP A 98 -16.82 -14.23 21.14
C ASP A 98 -16.51 -14.83 19.76
N ASP A 99 -15.22 -15.03 19.45
CA ASP A 99 -14.78 -15.65 18.21
C ASP A 99 -14.95 -17.19 18.20
N ARG A 100 -15.40 -17.79 19.31
CA ARG A 100 -15.66 -19.22 19.44
C ARG A 100 -17.11 -19.49 19.85
N PRO A 101 -17.71 -20.59 19.36
CA PRO A 101 -19.06 -20.97 19.75
C PRO A 101 -19.10 -21.30 21.25
N MET A 102 -19.91 -20.53 21.98
CA MET A 102 -20.30 -20.79 23.35
C MET A 102 -21.73 -21.38 23.36
N PRO A 103 -22.06 -22.31 24.26
CA PRO A 103 -23.44 -22.70 24.47
C PRO A 103 -24.30 -21.48 24.82
N GLU A 104 -25.38 -21.26 24.09
CA GLU A 104 -26.29 -20.15 24.31
C GLU A 104 -27.34 -20.53 25.38
N PRO A 105 -27.47 -19.78 26.48
CA PRO A 105 -28.54 -20.04 27.43
C PRO A 105 -29.90 -19.68 26.81
N PRO A 106 -30.98 -20.43 27.10
CA PRO A 106 -31.06 -21.58 28.01
C PRO A 106 -30.64 -22.91 27.36
N LEU A 107 -29.79 -23.69 28.06
CA LEU A 107 -29.27 -24.97 27.55
C LEU A 107 -30.32 -26.09 27.49
N HIS A 108 -31.30 -26.03 28.38
CA HIS A 108 -32.40 -26.99 28.48
C HIS A 108 -33.65 -26.27 29.01
N VAL A 109 -34.77 -26.98 29.01
CA VAL A 109 -36.05 -26.47 29.51
C VAL A 109 -35.87 -25.97 30.95
N ASN A 110 -36.39 -24.77 31.23
CA ASN A 110 -36.30 -24.09 32.54
C ASN A 110 -34.87 -23.84 33.05
N CYS A 111 -33.86 -23.83 32.18
CA CYS A 111 -32.51 -23.41 32.57
C CYS A 111 -32.51 -21.93 32.97
N ARG A 112 -32.00 -21.63 34.18
CA ARG A 112 -31.81 -20.26 34.70
C ARG A 112 -30.34 -19.82 34.69
N CYS A 113 -29.46 -20.62 34.11
CA CYS A 113 -28.06 -20.24 33.95
C CYS A 113 -27.94 -19.17 32.86
N GLN A 114 -26.90 -18.35 32.97
CA GLN A 114 -26.70 -17.20 32.10
C GLN A 114 -25.27 -17.09 31.61
N ALA A 115 -25.14 -16.46 30.44
CA ALA A 115 -23.90 -15.98 29.87
C ALA A 115 -23.67 -14.55 30.36
N VAL A 116 -22.59 -14.31 31.10
CA VAL A 116 -22.25 -12.97 31.57
C VAL A 116 -20.92 -12.51 30.99
N TYR A 117 -20.75 -11.21 30.82
CA TYR A 117 -19.46 -10.64 30.43
C TYR A 117 -18.38 -10.99 31.46
N ALA A 118 -17.25 -11.48 30.98
CA ALA A 118 -16.10 -11.87 31.81
C ALA A 118 -14.99 -10.82 31.75
N ARG A 119 -14.52 -10.51 30.54
CA ARG A 119 -13.41 -9.58 30.29
C ARG A 119 -13.33 -9.22 28.81
N THR A 120 -12.53 -8.22 28.50
CA THR A 120 -12.12 -7.90 27.12
C THR A 120 -10.63 -8.18 26.99
N GLU A 121 -10.27 -8.95 25.96
CA GLU A 121 -8.89 -9.22 25.58
C GLU A 121 -8.56 -8.43 24.32
N TRP A 122 -7.47 -7.65 24.36
CA TRP A 122 -6.98 -6.93 23.19
C TRP A 122 -6.00 -7.81 22.45
N ARG A 123 -6.34 -8.21 21.22
CA ARG A 123 -5.45 -8.99 20.36
C ARG A 123 -4.84 -8.13 19.27
N VAL A 124 -3.65 -8.53 18.84
CA VAL A 124 -2.92 -7.87 17.75
C VAL A 124 -2.85 -8.83 16.58
N ARG A 125 -3.29 -8.37 15.40
CA ARG A 125 -3.07 -9.08 14.14
C ARG A 125 -2.28 -8.19 13.20
N TYR A 126 -1.20 -8.74 12.66
CA TYR A 126 -0.46 -8.08 11.58
C TYR A 126 -1.14 -8.38 10.25
N VAL A 127 -1.56 -7.32 9.55
CA VAL A 127 -2.15 -7.43 8.21
C VAL A 127 -1.25 -6.73 7.20
N PRO A 128 -1.20 -7.24 5.95
CA PRO A 128 -0.51 -6.54 4.89
C PRO A 128 -1.11 -5.14 4.68
N ALA A 129 -0.30 -4.09 4.67
CA ALA A 129 -0.76 -2.70 4.60
C ALA A 129 -1.58 -2.38 3.34
N TRP A 130 -1.34 -3.12 2.26
CA TRP A 130 -2.15 -3.00 1.04
C TRP A 130 -3.62 -3.39 1.24
N ARG A 131 -3.96 -4.25 2.23
CA ARG A 131 -5.36 -4.54 2.59
C ARG A 131 -6.05 -3.36 3.26
N LEU A 132 -5.33 -2.57 4.05
CA LEU A 132 -5.92 -1.41 4.75
C LEU A 132 -6.20 -0.22 3.81
N ARG A 133 -5.41 -0.07 2.74
CA ARG A 133 -5.60 1.02 1.74
C ARG A 133 -6.94 0.95 1.01
N TRP A 134 -7.57 -0.23 0.93
CA TRP A 134 -8.89 -0.39 0.31
C TRP A 134 -10.05 -0.24 1.32
N PHE A 135 -9.90 -0.76 2.54
CA PHE A 135 -10.96 -0.68 3.56
C PHE A 135 -11.19 0.72 4.11
N THR A 136 -10.15 1.54 4.27
CA THR A 136 -10.34 2.94 4.73
C THR A 136 -11.08 3.79 3.71
N ARG A 137 -11.07 3.42 2.42
CA ARG A 137 -11.85 4.13 1.41
C ARG A 137 -13.32 3.72 1.44
N GLN A 138 -13.61 2.42 1.63
CA GLN A 138 -14.98 1.93 1.73
C GLN A 138 -15.66 2.36 3.04
N ALA A 139 -15.02 2.22 4.21
CA ALA A 139 -15.63 2.54 5.50
C ALA A 139 -16.12 4.00 5.60
N TRP A 140 -15.39 4.94 5.00
CA TRP A 140 -15.80 6.35 4.92
C TRP A 140 -16.94 6.62 3.94
N GLU A 141 -17.20 5.73 2.99
CA GLU A 141 -18.35 5.80 2.09
C GLU A 141 -19.64 5.36 2.81
N TRP A 142 -19.60 4.28 3.61
CA TRP A 142 -20.77 3.79 4.36
C TRP A 142 -21.27 4.79 5.41
N THR A 143 -20.39 5.62 5.99
CA THR A 143 -20.80 6.69 6.92
C THR A 143 -21.37 7.92 6.20
N ARG A 144 -21.11 8.10 4.89
CA ARG A 144 -21.64 9.22 4.10
C ARG A 144 -22.93 8.87 3.34
N THR A 145 -23.15 7.62 2.98
CA THR A 145 -24.43 7.17 2.42
C THR A 145 -25.33 6.70 3.56
N GLY A 146 -25.81 7.66 4.35
CA GLY A 146 -26.87 7.41 5.32
C GLY A 146 -28.10 6.86 4.61
N TRP A 147 -28.46 5.62 4.94
CA TRP A 147 -29.80 5.11 4.70
C TRP A 147 -30.62 5.29 5.97
N LYS A 148 -31.71 6.05 5.82
CA LYS A 148 -32.90 6.00 6.69
C LYS A 148 -33.68 4.73 6.38
#